data_AF-A0A942Z5Y6-F1
#
_entry.id   AF-A0A942Z5Y6-F1
#
_cell.length_a   1.000
_cell.length_b   1.000
_cell.length_c   1.000
_cell.angle_alpha   90.00
_cell.angle_beta   90.00
_cell.angle_gamma   90.00
#
_symmetry.space_group_name_H-M   'P 1'
#
loop_
_entity.id
_entity.type
_entity.pdbx_description
1 polymer ?
#
loop_
_entity_poly.entity_id
_entity_poly.type
_entity_poly.pdbx_seq_one_letter_code
_entity_poly.pdbx_strand_id
1 'polypeptide(L)' 'MDFQEQGYGKTSLLKLINFIKYDHNGKQLYTSVKPQNKIAKTLYESVGFRKTGEIKWNEEILVVDI' A
#
# COMPACT_ATOMS: atom_id res chain seq x y z
N MET A 1 -18.37 -11.11 8.45
CA MET A 1 -17.35 -10.62 7.50
C MET A 1 -16.22 -10.07 8.36
N ASP A 2 -15.37 -10.89 8.99
CA ASP A 2 -14.67 -10.41 10.20
C ASP A 2 -13.19 -10.76 10.24
N PHE A 3 -12.43 -10.23 9.27
CA PHE A 3 -10.95 -10.15 9.36
C PHE A 3 -10.43 -8.72 9.13
N GLN A 4 -11.32 -7.72 9.08
CA GLN A 4 -10.91 -6.32 9.07
C GLN A 4 -10.44 -5.92 10.49
N GLU A 5 -9.49 -4.98 10.57
CA GLU A 5 -8.99 -4.38 11.83
C GLU A 5 -8.14 -5.27 12.78
N GLN A 6 -7.88 -6.53 12.42
CA GLN A 6 -7.04 -7.45 13.22
C GLN A 6 -5.54 -7.36 12.90
N GLY A 7 -5.10 -6.31 12.18
CA GLY A 7 -3.69 -6.09 11.81
C GLY A 7 -3.17 -6.97 10.67
N TYR A 8 -3.91 -7.99 10.23
CA TYR A 8 -3.49 -8.89 9.15
C TYR A 8 -3.18 -8.19 7.82
N GLY A 9 -3.92 -7.12 7.49
CA GLY A 9 -3.65 -6.31 6.32
C GLY A 9 -2.27 -5.65 6.38
N LYS A 10 -1.89 -5.10 7.54
CA LYS A 10 -0.58 -4.48 7.75
C LYS A 10 0.53 -5.51 7.75
N THR A 11 0.37 -6.61 8.48
CA THR A 11 1.38 -7.67 8.55
C THR A 11 1.63 -8.31 7.18
N SER A 12 0.57 -8.59 6.41
CA SER A 12 0.71 -9.15 5.07
C SER A 12 1.38 -8.18 4.11
N LEU A 13 1.01 -6.89 4.17
CA LEU A 13 1.62 -5.86 3.34
C LEU A 13 3.10 -5.66 3.64
N LEU A 14 3.50 -5.67 4.91
CA LEU A 14 4.91 -5.61 5.30
C LEU A 14 5.71 -6.82 4.81
N LYS A 15 5.12 -8.03 4.89
CA LYS A 15 5.75 -9.25 4.32
C LYS A 15 5.93 -9.14 2.82
N LEU A 16 4.92 -8.63 2.10
CA LEU A 16 5.00 -8.42 0.65
C LEU A 16 6.09 -7.39 0.29
N ILE A 17 6.16 -6.27 1.01
CA ILE A 17 7.19 -5.24 0.80
C ILE A 17 8.59 -5.85 0.98
N ASN A 18 8.81 -6.59 2.06
CA ASN A 18 10.10 -7.24 2.31
C ASN A 18 10.45 -8.25 1.21
N PHE A 19 9.47 -9.05 0.77
CA PHE A 19 9.67 -10.00 -0.32
C PHE A 19 10.08 -9.30 -1.63
N ILE A 20 9.40 -8.23 -2.01
CA ILE A 20 9.75 -7.47 -3.23
C ILE A 20 11.12 -6.79 -3.08
N LYS A 21 11.42 -6.25 -1.89
CA LYS A 21 12.70 -5.58 -1.61
C LYS A 21 13.88 -6.53 -1.69
N TYR A 22 13.82 -7.65 -0.99
CA TYR A 22 14.98 -8.53 -0.79
C TYR A 22 15.06 -9.64 -1.83
N ASP A 23 13.94 -10.28 -2.19
CA ASP A 23 13.92 -11.40 -3.13
C ASP A 23 13.89 -10.94 -4.59
N HIS A 24 13.36 -9.74 -4.86
CA HIS A 24 13.27 -9.16 -6.22
C HIS A 24 14.14 -7.91 -6.42
N ASN A 25 14.91 -7.50 -5.42
CA ASN A 25 15.78 -6.32 -5.47
C ASN A 25 15.02 -5.05 -5.92
N GLY A 26 13.73 -4.98 -5.55
CA GLY A 26 12.83 -3.88 -5.86
C GLY A 26 13.26 -2.59 -5.17
N LYS A 27 12.98 -1.46 -5.81
CA LYS A 27 13.34 -0.12 -5.30
C LYS A 27 12.13 0.72 -4.93
N GLN A 28 11.02 0.48 -5.61
CA GLN A 28 9.77 1.22 -5.44
C GLN A 28 8.61 0.26 -5.65
N LEU A 29 7.56 0.44 -4.84
CA LEU A 29 6.31 -0.28 -4.97
C LEU A 29 5.17 0.72 -5.15
N TYR A 30 4.34 0.49 -6.15
CA TYR A 30 3.17 1.31 -6.46
C TYR A 30 1.88 0.55 -6.17
N THR A 31 0.86 1.29 -5.73
CA THR A 31 -0.51 0.78 -5.62
C THR A 31 -1.51 1.88 -5.98
N SER A 32 -2.73 1.50 -6.32
CA SER A 32 -3.85 2.42 -6.50
C SER A 32 -4.89 2.24 -5.38
N VAL A 33 -5.65 3.30 -5.10
CA VAL A 33 -6.77 3.24 -4.16
C VAL A 33 -7.88 4.19 -4.56
N LYS A 34 -9.14 3.76 -4.47
CA LYS A 34 -10.28 4.65 -4.65
C LYS A 34 -10.23 5.82 -3.65
N PRO A 35 -10.46 7.09 -4.08
CA PRO A 35 -10.37 8.25 -3.19
C PRO A 35 -11.22 8.15 -1.92
N GLN A 36 -12.38 7.49 -2.01
CA GLN A 36 -13.30 7.28 -0.89
C GLN A 36 -12.87 6.19 0.10
N ASN A 37 -11.93 5.32 -0.25
CA ASN A 37 -11.48 4.22 0.61
C ASN A 37 -10.44 4.71 1.62
N LYS A 38 -10.93 5.42 2.66
CA LYS A 38 -10.10 5.99 3.72
C LYS A 38 -9.33 4.93 4.51
N ILE A 39 -9.92 3.74 4.73
CA ILE A 39 -9.30 2.64 5.48
C ILE A 39 -8.03 2.15 4.78
N ALA A 40 -8.12 1.86 3.47
CA ALA A 40 -6.96 1.42 2.69
C ALA A 40 -5.89 2.51 2.60
N LYS A 41 -6.29 3.78 2.42
CA LYS A 41 -5.36 4.92 2.44
C LYS A 41 -4.56 4.98 3.74
N THR A 42 -5.24 4.94 4.89
CA THR A 42 -4.57 4.95 6.20
C THR A 42 -3.66 3.73 6.37
N LEU A 43 -4.08 2.55 5.91
CA LEU A 43 -3.24 1.35 5.95
C LEU A 43 -1.94 1.55 5.15
N TYR A 44 -2.04 1.99 3.89
CA TYR A 44 -0.89 2.21 3.02
C TYR A 44 0.04 3.30 3.58
N GLU A 45 -0.51 4.44 4.01
CA GLU A 45 0.26 5.52 4.63
C GLU A 45 0.98 5.03 5.91
N SER A 46 0.35 4.15 6.70
CA SER A 46 0.95 3.59 7.93
C SER A 46 2.16 2.67 7.72
N VAL A 47 2.41 2.24 6.48
CA VAL A 47 3.58 1.42 6.11
C VAL A 47 4.56 2.18 5.21
N GLY A 48 4.34 3.48 4.98
CA GLY A 48 5.28 4.36 4.29
C GLY A 48 4.90 4.75 2.86
N PHE A 49 3.73 4.34 2.35
CA PHE A 49 3.27 4.85 1.06
C PHE A 49 2.94 6.34 1.14
N ARG A 50 3.31 7.07 0.10
CA ARG A 50 2.99 8.48 -0.12
C ARG A 50 2.20 8.67 -1.41
N LYS A 51 1.32 9.66 -1.43
CA LYS A 51 0.58 10.05 -2.64
C LYS A 51 1.55 10.58 -3.68
N THR A 52 1.38 10.13 -4.92
CA THR A 52 2.15 10.64 -6.07
C THR A 52 1.54 11.92 -6.66
N GLY A 53 0.28 12.20 -6.35
CA GLY A 53 -0.52 13.23 -7.01
C GLY A 53 -1.19 12.76 -8.31
N GLU A 54 -0.86 11.56 -8.81
CA GLU A 54 -1.52 10.98 -9.97
C GLU A 54 -2.85 10.32 -9.61
N ILE A 55 -3.83 10.46 -10.50
CA ILE A 55 -5.09 9.72 -10.49
C ILE A 55 -5.20 8.97 -11.81
N LYS A 56 -5.36 7.64 -11.76
CA LYS A 56 -5.57 6.77 -12.93
C LYS A 56 -6.79 5.90 -12.68
N TRP A 57 -7.66 5.76 -13.67
CA TRP A 57 -8.92 5.00 -13.57
C TRP A 57 -9.77 5.37 -12.33
N ASN A 58 -9.78 6.67 -11.99
CA ASN A 58 -10.47 7.20 -10.82
C ASN A 58 -9.95 6.66 -9.47
N GLU A 59 -8.69 6.23 -9.44
CA GLU A 59 -7.95 5.80 -8.25
C GLU A 59 -6.68 6.64 -8.06
N GLU A 60 -6.39 7.01 -6.81
CA GLU A 60 -5.16 7.69 -6.43
C GLU A 60 -3.98 6.71 -6.47
N ILE A 61 -2.86 7.12 -7.07
CA ILE A 61 -1.64 6.33 -7.09
C ILE A 61 -0.74 6.70 -5.91
N LEU A 62 -0.31 5.69 -5.16
CA LEU A 62 0.64 5.81 -4.07
C LEU A 62 1.93 5.04 -4.38
N VAL A 63 3.04 5.51 -3.81
CA VAL A 63 4.36 4.90 -3.94
C VAL A 63 5.03 4.79 -2.57
N VAL A 64 5.78 3.71 -2.35
CA VAL A 64 6.75 3.59 -1.25
C VAL A 64 8.11 3.20 -1.82
N ASP A 65 9.15 3.85 -1.33
CA ASP A 65 10.54 3.52 -1.65
C ASP A 65 10.94 2.35 -0.73
N ILE A 66 11.38 1.23 -1.30
CA ILE A 66 11.65 -0.04 -0.59
C ILE A 66 13.10 -0.46 -0.76
#